data_AF-A0A9D7HIT3-F1
#
_entry.id   AF-A0A9D7HIT3-F1
#
_cell.length_a   1.000
_cell.length_b   1.000
_cell.length_c   1.000
_cell.angle_alpha   90.00
_cell.angle_beta   90.00
_cell.angle_gamma   90.00
#
_symmetry.space_group_name_H-M   'P 1'
#
loop_
_entity.id
_entity.type
_entity.pdbx_description
1 polymer ?
#
loop_
_entity_poly.entity_id
_entity_poly.type
_entity_poly.pdbx_seq_one_letter_code
_entity_poly.pdbx_strand_id
1 'polypeptide(L)'
;MTDARTVHHVAPDRAGAFATPAEAVAKAVSGDVIHIHPGKYTGSFSIDKDLEIAGIGSHEDIVLTTDRDSVILCAATTVVLKNLSLVGKVRTQPVLHITSGNCDVTFCSIEGGKYGIAADSSSRITVANSSIADCERGALFAKEARIVHLDNSLIERIGGSGVITEGCQEVRVLHSTFSDTTPHAIESTGNGIFEVVDTEFTAVSHAQILDNYKPIKFENEERSWYARKLVGDSDA
;
A
#
# COMPACT_ATOMS: atom_id res chain seq x y z
N MET A 1 5.87 16.22 -28.60
CA MET A 1 4.91 15.24 -29.12
C MET A 1 4.42 14.48 -27.91
N THR A 2 3.18 14.66 -27.49
CA THR A 2 2.55 13.77 -26.51
C THR A 2 2.30 12.46 -27.23
N ASP A 3 3.09 11.44 -26.93
CA ASP A 3 2.78 10.09 -27.40
C ASP A 3 1.35 9.75 -26.98
N ALA A 4 0.57 9.21 -27.92
CA ALA A 4 -0.80 8.82 -27.65
C ALA A 4 -0.78 7.71 -26.59
N ARG A 5 -1.53 7.91 -25.49
CA ARG A 5 -1.74 6.91 -24.43
C ARG A 5 -2.03 5.56 -25.07
N THR A 6 -1.14 4.61 -24.88
CA THR A 6 -1.23 3.26 -25.43
C THR A 6 -1.62 2.28 -24.33
N VAL A 7 -2.35 1.23 -24.72
CA VAL A 7 -2.68 0.11 -23.84
C VAL A 7 -1.80 -1.07 -24.21
N HIS A 8 -0.94 -1.48 -23.28
CA HIS A 8 -0.13 -2.69 -23.36
C HIS A 8 -0.87 -3.84 -22.69
N HIS A 9 -0.74 -5.05 -23.21
CA HIS A 9 -1.32 -6.25 -22.61
C HIS A 9 -0.21 -7.19 -22.14
N VAL A 10 -0.36 -7.74 -20.94
CA VAL A 10 0.52 -8.79 -20.40
C VAL A 10 -0.29 -10.08 -20.30
N ALA A 11 0.11 -11.08 -21.07
CA ALA A 11 -0.53 -12.40 -21.15
C ALA A 11 0.44 -13.37 -21.88
N PRO A 12 1.14 -14.28 -21.18
CA PRO A 12 2.21 -15.09 -21.76
C PRO A 12 1.78 -15.91 -22.98
N ASP A 13 0.55 -16.40 -22.98
CA ASP A 13 0.02 -17.29 -24.02
C ASP A 13 -0.77 -16.55 -25.12
N ARG A 14 -0.78 -15.20 -25.10
CA ARG A 14 -1.53 -14.39 -26.07
C ARG A 14 -0.60 -13.73 -27.07
N ALA A 15 -0.78 -14.04 -28.36
CA ALA A 15 -0.05 -13.37 -29.44
C ALA A 15 -0.25 -11.84 -29.39
N GLY A 16 0.86 -11.10 -29.49
CA GLY A 16 0.88 -9.64 -29.44
C GLY A 16 0.82 -9.03 -28.03
N ALA A 17 0.79 -9.84 -26.97
CA ALA A 17 0.96 -9.39 -25.60
C ALA A 17 2.43 -9.57 -25.14
N PHE A 18 2.82 -8.81 -24.12
CA PHE A 18 4.08 -9.04 -23.39
C PHE A 18 3.96 -10.29 -22.53
N ALA A 19 5.07 -11.00 -22.35
CA ALA A 19 5.09 -12.19 -21.50
C ALA A 19 5.12 -11.82 -20.02
N THR A 20 5.71 -10.66 -19.67
CA THR A 20 5.84 -10.23 -18.28
C THR A 20 5.46 -8.76 -18.08
N PRO A 21 5.07 -8.36 -16.85
CA PRO A 21 4.88 -6.96 -16.51
C PRO A 21 6.15 -6.13 -16.70
N ALA A 22 7.32 -6.69 -16.40
CA ALA A 22 8.60 -6.00 -16.54
C ALA A 22 8.87 -5.58 -18.00
N GLU A 23 8.59 -6.45 -18.97
CA GLU A 23 8.72 -6.15 -20.40
C GLU A 23 7.75 -5.04 -20.84
N ALA A 24 6.49 -5.10 -20.38
CA ALA A 24 5.50 -4.07 -20.69
C ALA A 24 5.90 -2.72 -20.10
N VAL A 25 6.36 -2.67 -18.85
CA VAL A 25 6.84 -1.44 -18.19
C VAL A 25 8.06 -0.86 -18.91
N ALA A 26 9.01 -1.71 -19.32
CA ALA A 26 10.18 -1.27 -20.07
C ALA A 26 9.80 -0.64 -21.43
N LYS A 27 8.74 -1.14 -22.08
CA LYS A 27 8.26 -0.63 -23.36
C LYS A 27 7.35 0.59 -23.23
N ALA A 28 6.63 0.72 -22.14
CA ALA A 28 5.68 1.79 -21.91
C ALA A 28 6.35 3.16 -21.84
N VAL A 29 5.60 4.20 -22.20
CA VAL A 29 5.93 5.61 -21.99
C VAL A 29 5.00 6.22 -20.94
N SER A 30 5.36 7.40 -20.41
CA SER A 30 4.55 8.07 -19.39
C SER A 30 3.13 8.33 -19.90
N GLY A 31 2.12 7.97 -19.11
CA GLY A 31 0.70 8.05 -19.42
C GLY A 31 0.08 6.76 -19.96
N ASP A 32 0.88 5.73 -20.28
CA ASP A 32 0.39 4.45 -20.78
C ASP A 32 -0.38 3.64 -19.72
N VAL A 33 -1.14 2.66 -20.21
CA VAL A 33 -1.83 1.66 -19.40
C VAL A 33 -1.27 0.28 -19.68
N ILE A 34 -1.09 -0.50 -18.62
CA ILE A 34 -0.71 -1.91 -18.71
C ILE A 34 -1.86 -2.76 -18.14
N HIS A 35 -2.47 -3.55 -19.01
CA HIS A 35 -3.49 -4.53 -18.65
C HIS A 35 -2.84 -5.90 -18.41
N ILE A 36 -2.88 -6.37 -17.17
CA ILE A 36 -2.36 -7.69 -16.80
C ILE A 36 -3.51 -8.69 -16.77
N HIS A 37 -3.43 -9.72 -17.60
CA HIS A 37 -4.43 -10.79 -17.65
C HIS A 37 -4.12 -11.90 -16.63
N PRO A 38 -5.08 -12.80 -16.33
CA PRO A 38 -4.88 -13.92 -15.42
C PRO A 38 -3.59 -14.68 -15.71
N GLY A 39 -2.83 -14.95 -14.67
CA GLY A 39 -1.52 -15.57 -14.75
C GLY A 39 -0.68 -15.33 -13.50
N LYS A 40 0.36 -16.15 -13.36
CA LYS A 40 1.38 -15.99 -12.31
C LYS A 40 2.67 -15.44 -12.93
N TYR A 41 3.04 -14.25 -12.49
CA TYR A 41 4.18 -13.51 -13.01
C TYR A 41 5.27 -13.45 -11.94
N THR A 42 6.41 -14.09 -12.21
CA THR A 42 7.53 -14.10 -11.27
C THR A 42 8.59 -13.10 -11.69
N GLY A 43 8.93 -12.18 -10.80
CA GLY A 43 9.95 -11.15 -11.02
C GLY A 43 9.62 -9.86 -10.29
N SER A 44 10.65 -9.03 -10.13
CA SER A 44 10.52 -7.65 -9.68
C SER A 44 10.63 -6.69 -10.86
N PHE A 45 10.01 -5.52 -10.75
CA PHE A 45 10.19 -4.44 -11.72
C PHE A 45 10.03 -3.06 -11.09
N SER A 46 10.65 -2.07 -11.72
CA SER A 46 10.63 -0.68 -11.28
C SER A 46 9.76 0.17 -12.20
N ILE A 47 8.97 1.07 -11.62
CA ILE A 47 8.13 2.03 -12.32
C ILE A 47 8.70 3.43 -12.08
N ASP A 48 9.31 4.00 -13.12
CA ASP A 48 9.98 5.31 -13.11
C ASP A 48 9.28 6.37 -13.98
N LYS A 49 8.11 6.00 -14.53
CA LYS A 49 7.25 6.84 -15.38
C LYS A 49 5.81 6.71 -14.95
N ASP A 50 4.99 7.70 -15.28
CA ASP A 50 3.60 7.71 -14.81
C ASP A 50 2.82 6.63 -15.55
N LEU A 51 2.25 5.66 -14.84
CA LEU A 51 1.58 4.51 -15.44
C LEU A 51 0.32 4.14 -14.65
N GLU A 52 -0.66 3.60 -15.38
CA GLU A 52 -1.74 2.81 -14.80
C GLU A 52 -1.48 1.33 -15.08
N ILE A 53 -1.42 0.50 -14.03
CA ILE A 53 -1.31 -0.96 -14.14
C ILE A 53 -2.55 -1.57 -13.54
N ALA A 54 -3.34 -2.25 -14.37
CA ALA A 54 -4.63 -2.80 -13.98
C ALA A 54 -4.74 -4.28 -14.33
N GLY A 55 -5.19 -5.09 -13.38
CA GLY A 55 -5.57 -6.47 -13.63
C GLY A 55 -6.90 -6.57 -14.36
N ILE A 56 -7.00 -7.50 -15.32
CA ILE A 56 -8.22 -7.79 -16.07
C ILE A 56 -8.78 -9.14 -15.61
N GLY A 57 -9.93 -9.14 -14.95
CA GLY A 57 -10.53 -10.34 -14.35
C GLY A 57 -10.50 -10.29 -12.82
N SER A 58 -10.47 -11.44 -12.16
CA SER A 58 -10.31 -11.51 -10.70
C SER A 58 -8.85 -11.24 -10.31
N HIS A 59 -8.61 -10.41 -9.30
CA HIS A 59 -7.24 -10.20 -8.80
C HIS A 59 -6.61 -11.48 -8.25
N GLU A 60 -7.41 -12.43 -7.74
CA GLU A 60 -6.93 -13.73 -7.23
C GLU A 60 -6.23 -14.56 -8.32
N ASP A 61 -6.63 -14.38 -9.58
CA ASP A 61 -6.03 -15.06 -10.73
C ASP A 61 -4.82 -14.30 -11.30
N ILE A 62 -4.47 -13.13 -10.76
CA ILE A 62 -3.42 -12.23 -11.27
C ILE A 62 -2.37 -12.05 -10.17
N VAL A 63 -1.41 -12.97 -10.12
CA VAL A 63 -0.43 -13.05 -9.04
C VAL A 63 0.94 -12.58 -9.53
N LEU A 64 1.39 -11.43 -9.02
CA LEU A 64 2.75 -10.92 -9.21
C LEU A 64 3.57 -11.28 -7.97
N THR A 65 4.69 -11.98 -8.15
CA THR A 65 5.46 -12.49 -7.01
C THR A 65 6.97 -12.48 -7.26
N THR A 66 7.75 -12.44 -6.19
CA THR A 66 9.20 -12.59 -6.24
C THR A 66 9.72 -13.18 -4.93
N ASP A 67 10.87 -13.84 -5.00
CA ASP A 67 11.63 -14.39 -3.88
C ASP A 67 13.00 -13.71 -3.69
N ARG A 68 13.23 -12.56 -4.36
CA ARG A 68 14.52 -11.85 -4.31
C ARG A 68 14.45 -10.39 -3.84
N ASP A 69 13.36 -9.69 -4.11
CA ASP A 69 13.27 -8.25 -3.90
C ASP A 69 11.82 -7.83 -3.57
N SER A 70 11.53 -6.53 -3.58
CA SER A 70 10.16 -6.00 -3.69
C SER A 70 9.52 -6.46 -5.01
N VAL A 71 8.22 -6.73 -5.02
CA VAL A 71 7.50 -7.08 -6.26
C VAL A 71 7.48 -5.86 -7.19
N ILE A 72 7.19 -4.69 -6.63
CA ILE A 72 7.16 -3.41 -7.35
C ILE A 72 7.98 -2.37 -6.60
N LEU A 73 8.88 -1.71 -7.32
CA LEU A 73 9.55 -0.48 -6.88
C LEU A 73 8.95 0.71 -7.64
N CYS A 74 8.44 1.71 -6.92
CA CYS A 74 7.80 2.89 -7.48
C CYS A 74 8.63 4.15 -7.19
N ALA A 75 9.06 4.82 -8.26
CA ALA A 75 9.80 6.08 -8.19
C ALA A 75 9.20 7.19 -9.09
N ALA A 76 8.08 6.93 -9.77
CA ALA A 76 7.45 7.87 -10.69
C ALA A 76 6.55 8.90 -10.00
N THR A 77 6.17 9.97 -10.71
CA THR A 77 5.34 11.04 -10.14
C THR A 77 3.94 10.54 -9.82
N THR A 78 3.32 9.74 -10.71
CA THR A 78 1.97 9.20 -10.53
C THR A 78 1.88 7.76 -11.02
N VAL A 79 1.73 6.81 -10.10
CA VAL A 79 1.44 5.41 -10.41
C VAL A 79 0.08 5.02 -9.87
N VAL A 80 -0.67 4.28 -10.67
CA VAL A 80 -1.97 3.74 -10.29
C VAL A 80 -1.92 2.21 -10.41
N LEU A 81 -2.13 1.50 -9.32
CA LEU A 81 -2.20 0.04 -9.27
C LEU A 81 -3.63 -0.40 -8.96
N LYS A 82 -4.21 -1.23 -9.82
CA LYS A 82 -5.61 -1.67 -9.67
C LYS A 82 -5.79 -3.16 -9.86
N ASN A 83 -6.56 -3.81 -8.99
CA ASN A 83 -7.03 -5.17 -9.22
C ASN A 83 -5.90 -6.21 -9.42
N LEU A 84 -4.87 -6.17 -8.56
CA LEU A 84 -3.70 -7.04 -8.61
C LEU A 84 -3.52 -7.81 -7.29
N SER A 85 -2.98 -9.03 -7.36
CA SER A 85 -2.44 -9.72 -6.18
C SER A 85 -0.90 -9.65 -6.19
N LEU A 86 -0.31 -9.02 -5.18
CA LEU A 86 1.13 -8.90 -5.00
C LEU A 86 1.58 -9.80 -3.85
N VAL A 87 2.51 -10.72 -4.10
CA VAL A 87 2.97 -11.69 -3.09
C VAL A 87 4.49 -11.62 -2.94
N GLY A 88 4.94 -10.99 -1.86
CA GLY A 88 6.36 -10.87 -1.53
C GLY A 88 6.83 -12.01 -0.63
N LYS A 89 7.77 -12.82 -1.10
CA LYS A 89 8.31 -13.94 -0.30
C LYS A 89 9.54 -13.57 0.52
N VAL A 90 10.10 -12.38 0.28
CA VAL A 90 11.30 -11.89 0.95
C VAL A 90 10.92 -11.11 2.20
N ARG A 91 11.20 -11.69 3.35
CA ARG A 91 10.91 -11.14 4.68
C ARG A 91 11.73 -9.91 5.08
N THR A 92 12.72 -9.53 4.27
CA THR A 92 13.56 -8.34 4.50
C THR A 92 13.18 -7.13 3.64
N GLN A 93 12.28 -7.30 2.66
CA GLN A 93 11.86 -6.26 1.73
C GLN A 93 10.36 -6.01 1.81
N PRO A 94 9.88 -4.79 1.55
CA PRO A 94 8.46 -4.55 1.34
C PRO A 94 7.95 -5.26 0.07
N VAL A 95 6.64 -5.51 -0.04
CA VAL A 95 6.06 -6.05 -1.29
C VAL A 95 5.96 -4.95 -2.36
N LEU A 96 5.44 -3.78 -1.98
CA LEU A 96 5.41 -2.55 -2.77
C LEU A 96 6.26 -1.48 -2.08
N HIS A 97 7.29 -0.98 -2.75
CA HIS A 97 8.15 0.07 -2.21
C HIS A 97 7.99 1.37 -3.02
N ILE A 98 7.48 2.42 -2.39
CA ILE A 98 7.42 3.77 -2.96
C ILE A 98 8.62 4.56 -2.44
N THR A 99 9.68 4.65 -3.26
CA THR A 99 10.88 5.41 -2.91
C THR A 99 10.70 6.91 -3.14
N SER A 100 9.80 7.28 -4.06
CA SER A 100 9.45 8.67 -4.37
C SER A 100 8.12 8.76 -5.13
N GLY A 101 7.52 9.94 -5.10
CA GLY A 101 6.33 10.26 -5.89
C GLY A 101 5.03 9.73 -5.29
N ASN A 102 4.02 9.47 -6.15
CA ASN A 102 2.67 9.14 -5.72
C ASN A 102 2.26 7.75 -6.22
N CYS A 103 1.65 6.95 -5.35
CA CYS A 103 1.05 5.67 -5.72
C CYS A 103 -0.37 5.58 -5.16
N ASP A 104 -1.35 5.32 -6.03
CA ASP A 104 -2.71 4.99 -5.64
C ASP A 104 -2.96 3.50 -5.90
N VAL A 105 -3.34 2.76 -4.85
CA VAL A 105 -3.55 1.32 -4.85
C VAL A 105 -5.02 1.03 -4.57
N THR A 106 -5.73 0.39 -5.50
CA THR A 106 -7.14 0.04 -5.30
C THR A 106 -7.52 -1.37 -5.74
N PHE A 107 -8.41 -2.01 -4.99
CA PHE A 107 -8.85 -3.39 -5.27
C PHE A 107 -7.68 -4.40 -5.34
N CYS A 108 -6.61 -4.16 -4.59
CA CYS A 108 -5.44 -5.04 -4.59
C CYS A 108 -5.43 -5.94 -3.35
N SER A 109 -4.81 -7.11 -3.50
CA SER A 109 -4.39 -7.96 -2.38
C SER A 109 -2.87 -7.93 -2.29
N ILE A 110 -2.33 -7.61 -1.11
CA ILE A 110 -0.89 -7.53 -0.87
C ILE A 110 -0.54 -8.47 0.27
N GLU A 111 0.32 -9.45 0.00
CA GLU A 111 0.64 -10.50 0.96
C GLU A 111 2.15 -10.65 1.17
N GLY A 112 2.54 -10.82 2.44
CA GLY A 112 3.90 -11.17 2.83
C GLY A 112 4.85 -9.97 2.95
N GLY A 113 6.14 -10.23 2.74
CA GLY A 113 7.20 -9.23 2.90
C GLY A 113 7.51 -8.84 4.34
N LYS A 114 8.55 -8.01 4.50
CA LYS A 114 8.82 -7.27 5.74
C LYS A 114 7.65 -6.33 6.04
N TYR A 115 7.25 -5.58 5.02
CA TYR A 115 6.07 -4.73 5.01
C TYR A 115 5.23 -5.06 3.77
N GLY A 116 3.91 -4.93 3.84
CA GLY A 116 3.09 -5.00 2.62
C GLY A 116 3.47 -3.83 1.70
N ILE A 117 3.45 -2.63 2.24
CA ILE A 117 3.82 -1.40 1.56
C ILE A 117 4.84 -0.63 2.40
N ALA A 118 5.89 -0.10 1.76
CA ALA A 118 6.78 0.88 2.36
C ALA A 118 6.78 2.18 1.53
N ALA A 119 6.75 3.33 2.20
CA ALA A 119 6.77 4.64 1.56
C ALA A 119 7.83 5.56 2.21
N ASP A 120 8.76 6.05 1.40
CA ASP A 120 9.90 6.88 1.85
C ASP A 120 9.60 8.38 1.80
N SER A 121 10.56 9.21 2.23
CA SER A 121 10.39 10.65 2.41
C SER A 121 9.77 11.33 1.18
N SER A 122 8.83 12.25 1.43
CA SER A 122 8.08 13.03 0.44
C SER A 122 7.11 12.26 -0.49
N SER A 123 6.96 10.95 -0.32
CA SER A 123 5.98 10.17 -1.08
C SER A 123 4.53 10.46 -0.68
N ARG A 124 3.59 10.04 -1.54
CA ARG A 124 2.17 9.91 -1.24
C ARG A 124 1.73 8.48 -1.54
N ILE A 125 1.04 7.88 -0.59
CA ILE A 125 0.39 6.58 -0.76
C ILE A 125 -1.08 6.67 -0.38
N THR A 126 -1.94 6.24 -1.30
CA THR A 126 -3.36 5.99 -1.04
C THR A 126 -3.65 4.53 -1.26
N VAL A 127 -4.27 3.87 -0.29
CA VAL A 127 -4.74 2.50 -0.40
C VAL A 127 -6.23 2.50 -0.15
N ALA A 128 -7.02 2.00 -1.10
CA ALA A 128 -8.46 1.95 -0.96
C ALA A 128 -9.05 0.61 -1.42
N ASN A 129 -10.09 0.11 -0.75
CA ASN A 129 -10.79 -1.12 -1.15
C ASN A 129 -9.82 -2.30 -1.35
N SER A 130 -8.80 -2.41 -0.50
CA SER A 130 -7.71 -3.38 -0.68
C SER A 130 -7.48 -4.19 0.59
N SER A 131 -6.76 -5.30 0.48
CA SER A 131 -6.31 -6.08 1.63
C SER A 131 -4.78 -6.11 1.70
N ILE A 132 -4.25 -6.06 2.92
CA ILE A 132 -2.83 -6.26 3.19
C ILE A 132 -2.70 -7.25 4.34
N ALA A 133 -1.97 -8.35 4.11
CA ALA A 133 -1.92 -9.45 5.06
C ALA A 133 -0.57 -10.17 5.15
N ASP A 134 -0.40 -10.93 6.23
CA ASP A 134 0.69 -11.89 6.44
C ASP A 134 2.11 -11.25 6.37
N CYS A 135 2.19 -9.96 6.69
CA CYS A 135 3.44 -9.20 6.72
C CYS A 135 4.19 -9.38 8.05
N GLU A 136 5.53 -9.39 8.00
CA GLU A 136 6.34 -9.61 9.20
C GLU A 136 6.28 -8.45 10.21
N ARG A 137 6.42 -7.21 9.74
CA ARG A 137 6.58 -6.02 10.61
C ARG A 137 5.46 -5.00 10.49
N GLY A 138 4.73 -4.97 9.39
CA GLY A 138 3.61 -4.05 9.23
C GLY A 138 2.94 -4.20 7.88
N ALA A 139 1.66 -3.89 7.79
CA ALA A 139 1.01 -3.81 6.50
C ALA A 139 1.49 -2.58 5.70
N LEU A 140 1.61 -1.44 6.38
CA LEU A 140 2.10 -0.20 5.79
C LEU A 140 3.13 0.44 6.71
N PHE A 141 4.32 0.72 6.19
CA PHE A 141 5.33 1.54 6.84
C PHE A 141 5.56 2.82 6.03
N ALA A 142 5.48 3.98 6.66
CA ALA A 142 5.81 5.24 6.01
C ALA A 142 6.70 6.11 6.88
N LYS A 143 7.75 6.66 6.28
CA LYS A 143 8.65 7.59 6.94
C LYS A 143 8.72 8.88 6.16
N GLU A 144 8.40 9.99 6.83
CA GLU A 144 8.44 11.36 6.30
C GLU A 144 7.64 11.53 4.99
N ALA A 145 6.59 10.71 4.81
CA ALA A 145 5.69 10.80 3.67
C ALA A 145 4.79 12.05 3.80
N ARG A 146 4.38 12.64 2.68
CA ARG A 146 3.42 13.75 2.69
C ARG A 146 2.03 13.26 3.04
N ILE A 147 1.61 12.17 2.41
CA ILE A 147 0.25 11.65 2.55
C ILE A 147 0.30 10.13 2.68
N VAL A 148 -0.34 9.62 3.73
CA VAL A 148 -0.62 8.20 3.96
C VAL A 148 -2.11 8.04 4.20
N HIS A 149 -2.84 7.58 3.20
CA HIS A 149 -4.28 7.35 3.29
C HIS A 149 -4.58 5.87 3.13
N LEU A 150 -5.32 5.31 4.08
CA LEU A 150 -5.88 3.96 4.04
C LEU A 150 -7.39 4.08 4.20
N ASP A 151 -8.15 3.60 3.22
CA ASP A 151 -9.61 3.73 3.20
C ASP A 151 -10.29 2.43 2.83
N ASN A 152 -11.38 2.08 3.51
CA ASN A 152 -12.20 0.89 3.22
C ASN A 152 -11.36 -0.37 2.95
N SER A 153 -10.36 -0.65 3.80
CA SER A 153 -9.36 -1.69 3.55
C SER A 153 -9.23 -2.62 4.74
N LEU A 154 -8.80 -3.86 4.46
CA LEU A 154 -8.57 -4.90 5.46
C LEU A 154 -7.09 -5.08 5.73
N ILE A 155 -6.69 -4.96 6.99
CA ILE A 155 -5.33 -5.18 7.47
C ILE A 155 -5.35 -6.37 8.43
N GLU A 156 -4.75 -7.49 8.05
CA GLU A 156 -4.92 -8.71 8.83
C GLU A 156 -3.66 -9.57 8.98
N ARG A 157 -3.54 -10.32 10.08
CA ARG A 157 -2.43 -11.26 10.34
C ARG A 157 -1.06 -10.59 10.22
N ILE A 158 -0.88 -9.48 10.92
CA ILE A 158 0.36 -8.69 10.88
C ILE A 158 1.21 -9.04 12.10
N GLY A 159 2.44 -9.52 11.85
CA GLY A 159 3.40 -9.89 12.90
C GLY A 159 4.03 -8.69 13.64
N GLY A 160 3.83 -7.49 13.09
CA GLY A 160 4.17 -6.19 13.67
C GLY A 160 2.95 -5.25 13.74
N SER A 161 3.19 -3.96 13.94
CA SER A 161 2.07 -3.00 13.99
C SER A 161 1.43 -2.85 12.60
N GLY A 162 0.09 -2.81 12.52
CA GLY A 162 -0.64 -2.78 11.25
C GLY A 162 -0.19 -1.63 10.32
N VAL A 163 -0.34 -0.39 10.77
CA VAL A 163 0.19 0.81 10.09
C VAL A 163 1.24 1.46 10.99
N ILE A 164 2.42 1.74 10.45
CA ILE A 164 3.53 2.40 11.14
C ILE A 164 3.88 3.68 10.38
N THR A 165 3.83 4.82 11.06
CA THR A 165 4.13 6.13 10.47
C THR A 165 5.09 6.93 11.34
N GLU A 166 6.10 7.53 10.72
CA GLU A 166 7.11 8.36 11.36
C GLU A 166 7.26 9.69 10.61
N GLY A 167 6.95 10.82 11.23
CA GLY A 167 7.21 12.15 10.67
C GLY A 167 6.39 12.50 9.41
N CYS A 168 5.24 11.85 9.19
CA CYS A 168 4.41 12.07 8.01
C CYS A 168 3.55 13.33 8.14
N GLN A 169 3.33 14.07 7.05
CA GLN A 169 2.57 15.33 7.11
C GLN A 169 1.07 15.07 7.32
N GLU A 170 0.52 14.04 6.69
CA GLU A 170 -0.89 13.68 6.81
C GLU A 170 -1.06 12.16 6.78
N VAL A 171 -1.72 11.64 7.82
CA VAL A 171 -2.07 10.23 7.97
C VAL A 171 -3.57 10.14 8.21
N ARG A 172 -4.26 9.39 7.36
CA ARG A 172 -5.69 9.09 7.52
C ARG A 172 -5.95 7.60 7.37
N VAL A 173 -6.66 7.03 8.33
CA VAL A 173 -7.14 5.65 8.26
C VAL A 173 -8.66 5.68 8.41
N LEU A 174 -9.39 5.35 7.37
CA LEU A 174 -10.83 5.58 7.29
C LEU A 174 -11.53 4.26 6.95
N HIS A 175 -12.69 4.00 7.55
CA HIS A 175 -13.59 2.90 7.18
C HIS A 175 -12.91 1.52 7.08
N SER A 176 -11.82 1.32 7.81
CA SER A 176 -10.93 0.16 7.60
C SER A 176 -11.08 -0.84 8.74
N THR A 177 -10.64 -2.08 8.52
CA THR A 177 -10.66 -3.12 9.54
C THR A 177 -9.26 -3.62 9.78
N PHE A 178 -8.90 -3.79 11.05
CA PHE A 178 -7.66 -4.40 11.48
C PHE A 178 -7.98 -5.63 12.33
N SER A 179 -7.42 -6.78 11.96
CA SER A 179 -7.58 -8.04 12.69
C SER A 179 -6.25 -8.74 12.89
N ASP A 180 -6.06 -9.42 14.03
CA ASP A 180 -4.87 -10.24 14.29
C ASP A 180 -3.55 -9.49 14.04
N THR A 181 -3.40 -8.31 14.67
CA THR A 181 -2.21 -7.44 14.55
C THR A 181 -1.46 -7.32 15.88
N THR A 182 -0.12 -7.32 15.84
CA THR A 182 0.71 -7.30 17.05
C THR A 182 2.00 -6.49 16.91
N PRO A 183 2.35 -5.53 17.79
CA PRO A 183 1.65 -5.21 19.02
C PRO A 183 0.42 -4.30 18.83
N HIS A 184 0.45 -3.40 17.85
CA HIS A 184 -0.53 -2.33 17.68
C HIS A 184 -1.26 -2.41 16.34
N ALA A 185 -2.47 -1.87 16.25
CA ALA A 185 -3.08 -1.72 14.92
C ALA A 185 -2.48 -0.54 14.17
N ILE A 186 -2.27 0.59 14.86
CA ILE A 186 -1.64 1.78 14.30
C ILE A 186 -0.59 2.33 15.27
N GLU A 187 0.61 2.58 14.75
CA GLU A 187 1.72 3.23 15.43
C GLU A 187 2.10 4.49 14.64
N SER A 188 2.04 5.63 15.30
CA SER A 188 2.20 6.96 14.72
C SER A 188 3.15 7.79 15.56
N THR A 189 4.12 8.46 14.95
CA THR A 189 5.00 9.39 15.66
C THR A 189 5.32 10.62 14.79
N GLY A 190 5.37 11.80 15.40
CA GLY A 190 5.84 13.02 14.72
C GLY A 190 4.98 13.49 13.55
N ASN A 191 3.73 13.05 13.45
CA ASN A 191 2.87 13.37 12.30
C ASN A 191 2.21 14.75 12.43
N GLY A 192 1.93 15.38 11.29
CA GLY A 192 1.14 16.62 11.20
C GLY A 192 -0.35 16.33 11.47
N ILE A 193 -1.09 15.95 10.44
CA ILE A 193 -2.49 15.51 10.57
C ILE A 193 -2.51 14.01 10.85
N PHE A 194 -3.28 13.59 11.86
CA PHE A 194 -3.53 12.18 12.15
C PHE A 194 -5.02 11.97 12.45
N GLU A 195 -5.70 11.29 11.53
CA GLU A 195 -7.13 10.99 11.64
C GLU A 195 -7.36 9.49 11.48
N VAL A 196 -8.18 8.92 12.35
CA VAL A 196 -8.70 7.58 12.15
C VAL A 196 -10.20 7.59 12.40
N VAL A 197 -10.98 7.13 11.42
CA VAL A 197 -12.44 7.28 11.41
C VAL A 197 -13.10 5.98 10.98
N ASP A 198 -14.18 5.62 11.65
CA ASP A 198 -15.04 4.48 11.36
C ASP A 198 -14.24 3.19 11.12
N THR A 199 -13.18 3.01 11.91
CA THR A 199 -12.24 1.89 11.75
C THR A 199 -12.49 0.84 12.82
N GLU A 200 -12.43 -0.43 12.46
CA GLU A 200 -12.68 -1.55 13.37
C GLU A 200 -11.35 -2.22 13.76
N PHE A 201 -11.24 -2.60 15.04
CA PHE A 201 -10.09 -3.31 15.58
C PHE A 201 -10.54 -4.59 16.27
N THR A 202 -10.06 -5.73 15.81
CA THR A 202 -10.31 -7.04 16.43
C THR A 202 -9.00 -7.75 16.70
N ALA A 203 -8.87 -8.45 17.84
CA ALA A 203 -7.70 -9.26 18.16
C ALA A 203 -6.35 -8.50 18.04
N VAL A 204 -6.31 -7.25 18.50
CA VAL A 204 -5.08 -6.46 18.61
C VAL A 204 -4.44 -6.74 19.96
N SER A 205 -3.17 -7.15 19.97
CA SER A 205 -2.53 -7.69 21.18
C SER A 205 -2.21 -6.67 22.28
N HIS A 206 -2.02 -5.39 21.94
CA HIS A 206 -1.77 -4.30 22.89
C HIS A 206 -2.66 -3.09 22.58
N ALA A 207 -2.09 -1.88 22.52
CA ALA A 207 -2.84 -0.68 22.18
C ALA A 207 -3.32 -0.74 20.73
N GLN A 208 -4.58 -0.37 20.50
CA GLN A 208 -5.11 -0.22 19.15
C GLN A 208 -4.40 0.90 18.40
N ILE A 209 -4.24 2.07 19.02
CA ILE A 209 -3.43 3.16 18.48
C ILE A 209 -2.37 3.60 19.50
N LEU A 210 -1.13 3.71 19.03
CA LEU A 210 -0.02 4.34 19.73
C LEU A 210 0.37 5.61 18.97
N ASP A 211 0.17 6.80 19.55
CA ASP A 211 0.62 8.08 18.98
C ASP A 211 1.69 8.72 19.86
N ASN A 212 2.85 9.03 19.29
CA ASN A 212 4.01 9.56 20.01
C ASN A 212 4.34 8.74 21.26
N TYR A 213 4.35 7.42 21.10
CA TYR A 213 4.58 6.43 22.17
C TYR A 213 3.58 6.47 23.34
N LYS A 214 2.43 7.14 23.14
CA LYS A 214 1.34 7.19 24.12
C LYS A 214 0.11 6.51 23.54
N PRO A 215 -0.52 5.56 24.26
CA PRO A 215 -1.78 5.00 23.84
C PRO A 215 -2.82 6.10 23.71
N ILE A 216 -3.53 6.17 22.58
CA ILE A 216 -4.74 6.98 22.49
C ILE A 216 -5.84 6.20 23.20
N LYS A 217 -6.45 6.81 24.24
CA LYS A 217 -7.58 6.22 24.94
C LYS A 217 -8.87 6.51 24.17
N PHE A 218 -9.69 5.49 23.99
CA PHE A 218 -10.97 5.58 23.29
C PHE A 218 -12.07 6.03 24.26
N GLU A 219 -12.87 7.01 23.86
CA GLU A 219 -14.18 7.23 24.47
C GLU A 219 -15.15 6.31 23.73
N ASN A 220 -15.66 5.28 24.42
CA ASN A 220 -16.67 4.31 23.98
C ASN A 220 -16.12 3.01 23.33
N GLU A 221 -16.15 1.91 24.09
CA GLU A 221 -15.60 0.59 23.71
C GLU A 221 -16.57 -0.25 22.85
N GLU A 222 -17.79 0.22 22.56
CA GLU A 222 -18.86 -0.65 22.05
C GLU A 222 -19.11 -0.69 20.53
N ARG A 223 -18.56 0.20 19.67
CA ARG A 223 -18.50 0.06 18.17
C ARG A 223 -17.99 1.34 17.48
N SER A 224 -17.30 1.14 16.34
CA SER A 224 -16.97 2.11 15.25
C SER A 224 -16.63 3.53 15.73
N TRP A 225 -15.34 3.84 15.82
CA TRP A 225 -14.86 5.05 16.48
C TRP A 225 -14.23 6.06 15.51
N TYR A 226 -14.26 7.32 15.95
CA TYR A 226 -13.67 8.50 15.32
C TYR A 226 -12.60 9.05 16.27
N ALA A 227 -11.31 8.87 15.97
CA ALA A 227 -10.23 9.65 16.60
C ALA A 227 -9.69 10.66 15.61
N ARG A 228 -9.87 11.93 15.92
CA ARG A 228 -9.32 13.03 15.13
C ARG A 228 -8.35 13.81 15.98
N LYS A 229 -7.07 13.76 15.63
CA LYS A 229 -6.06 14.70 16.12
C LYS A 229 -5.78 15.70 14.99
N LEU A 230 -6.44 16.85 15.06
CA LEU A 230 -6.01 18.02 14.29
C LEU A 230 -4.83 18.64 15.05
N VAL A 231 -3.60 18.48 14.54
CA VAL A 231 -2.51 19.35 14.98
C VAL A 231 -2.70 20.67 14.23
N GLY A 232 -3.47 21.57 14.82
CA GLY A 232 -3.60 22.96 14.39
C GLY A 232 -2.71 23.84 15.25
N ASP A 233 -1.74 24.48 14.60
CA ASP A 233 -0.76 25.46 15.06
C ASP A 233 0.08 25.07 16.29
N SER A 234 1.37 24.87 16.03
CA SER A 234 2.40 25.12 17.04
C SER A 234 2.18 26.50 17.64
N ASP A 235 2.08 26.56 18.96
CA ASP A 235 2.23 27.79 19.73
C ASP A 235 3.35 28.66 19.12
N ALA A 236 2.95 29.81 18.57
CA ALA A 236 3.80 30.94 18.23
C ALA A 236 3.20 32.18 18.88
#